data_AF-A0A7W0ZIS0-F1
#
_entry.id   AF-A0A7W0ZIS0-F1
#
_cell.length_a   1.000
_cell.length_b   1.000
_cell.length_c   1.000
_cell.angle_alpha   90.00
_cell.angle_beta   90.00
_cell.angle_gamma   90.00
#
_symmetry.space_group_name_H-M   'P 1'
#
loop_
_entity.id
_entity.type
_entity.pdbx_description
1 polymer ?
#
loop_
_entity_poly.entity_id
_entity_poly.type
_entity_poly.pdbx_seq_one_letter_code
_entity_poly.pdbx_strand_id
1 'polypeptide(L)' 'MNDAITIRHSRPEDDRALYRLAALDDRPVPSGEALLAFVDGRLAAAKPLAPGAEAVADPFRRTRDLLALLDLRASQERAA' A
#
# COMPACT_ATOMS: atom_id res chain seq x y z
N MET A 1 15.76 -16.87 2.64
CA MET A 1 15.14 -16.18 1.49
C MET A 1 14.96 -14.74 1.91
N ASN A 2 15.44 -13.76 1.13
CA ASN A 2 15.26 -12.34 1.45
C ASN A 2 14.20 -11.81 0.48
N ASP A 3 12.97 -11.62 0.95
CA ASP A 3 11.87 -11.17 0.11
C ASP A 3 12.07 -9.68 -0.20
N ALA A 4 12.11 -9.33 -1.49
CA ALA A 4 12.42 -7.96 -1.87
C ALA A 4 11.17 -7.08 -1.67
N ILE A 5 11.30 -6.04 -0.83
CA ILE A 5 10.24 -5.05 -0.59
C ILE A 5 10.49 -3.85 -1.49
N THR A 6 9.48 -3.49 -2.30
CA THR A 6 9.50 -2.25 -3.09
C THR A 6 8.39 -1.32 -2.62
N ILE A 7 8.74 -0.07 -2.33
CA ILE A 7 7.78 0.99 -1.98
C ILE A 7 7.82 2.07 -3.06
N ARG A 8 6.66 2.41 -3.62
CA ARG A 8 6.53 3.45 -4.66
C ARG A 8 5.15 4.09 -4.67
N HIS A 9 5.01 5.25 -5.32
CA HIS A 9 3.69 5.82 -5.60
C HIS A 9 2.87 4.92 -6.53
N SER A 10 1.56 4.99 -6.35
CA SER A 10 0.57 4.42 -7.26
C SER A 10 0.67 5.06 -8.64
N ARG A 11 0.38 4.25 -9.65
CA ARG A 11 0.23 4.66 -11.05
C ARG A 11 -1.14 4.20 -11.54
N PRO A 12 -1.70 4.80 -12.61
CA PRO A 12 -2.99 4.36 -13.17
C PRO A 12 -3.04 2.87 -13.53
N GLU A 13 -1.89 2.28 -13.88
CA GLU A 13 -1.75 0.85 -14.19
C GLU A 13 -2.00 -0.06 -12.97
N ASP A 14 -1.92 0.46 -11.75
CA ASP A 14 -2.08 -0.30 -10.50
C ASP A 14 -3.53 -0.50 -10.10
N ASP A 15 -4.49 0.18 -10.74
CA ASP A 15 -5.90 0.18 -10.35
C ASP A 15 -6.43 -1.24 -10.16
N ARG A 16 -6.17 -2.14 -11.12
CA ARG A 16 -6.63 -3.54 -11.04
C ARG A 16 -6.04 -4.28 -9.84
N ALA A 17 -4.80 -3.99 -9.47
CA ALA A 17 -4.16 -4.59 -8.29
C ALA A 17 -4.75 -4.02 -6.99
N LEU A 18 -5.02 -2.71 -6.95
CA LEU A 18 -5.69 -2.04 -5.84
C LEU A 18 -7.12 -2.54 -5.63
N TYR A 19 -7.92 -2.69 -6.70
CA TYR A 19 -9.26 -3.28 -6.64
C TYR A 19 -9.22 -4.69 -6.02
N ARG A 20 -8.26 -5.51 -6.42
CA ARG A 20 -8.11 -6.85 -5.87
C ARG A 20 -7.73 -6.81 -4.39
N LEU A 21 -6.76 -5.97 -4.02
CA LEU A 21 -6.30 -5.86 -2.64
C LEU A 21 -7.44 -5.39 -1.72
N ALA A 22 -8.18 -4.36 -2.14
CA ALA A 22 -9.32 -3.83 -1.40
C ALA A 22 -10.44 -4.86 -1.23
N ALA A 23 -10.70 -5.65 -2.27
CA ALA A 23 -11.66 -6.76 -2.18
C ALA A 23 -11.20 -7.88 -1.23
N LEU A 24 -9.89 -8.13 -1.12
CA LEU A 24 -9.35 -9.11 -0.17
C LEU A 24 -9.50 -8.62 1.28
N ASP A 25 -9.24 -7.34 1.53
CA ASP A 25 -9.30 -6.70 2.86
C ASP A 25 -10.71 -6.28 3.29
N ASP A 26 -11.71 -6.46 2.42
CA ASP A 26 -13.09 -5.96 2.60
C ASP A 26 -13.15 -4.45 2.90
N ARG A 27 -12.39 -3.67 2.12
CA ARG A 27 -12.29 -2.21 2.26
C ARG A 27 -12.59 -1.46 0.97
N PRO A 28 -12.95 -0.17 1.06
CA PRO A 28 -13.01 0.70 -0.11
C PRO A 28 -11.66 0.77 -0.83
N VAL A 29 -11.71 0.87 -2.15
CA VAL A 29 -10.51 1.02 -2.97
C VAL A 29 -9.89 2.40 -2.69
N PRO A 30 -8.58 2.47 -2.38
CA PRO A 30 -7.87 3.73 -2.27
C PRO A 30 -8.11 4.61 -3.49
N SER A 31 -8.58 5.83 -3.27
CA SER A 31 -8.71 6.84 -4.32
C SER A 31 -7.58 7.87 -4.24
N GLY A 32 -7.17 8.36 -5.42
CA GLY A 32 -6.09 9.35 -5.51
C GLY A 32 -4.69 8.77 -5.29
N GLU A 33 -3.78 9.62 -4.82
CA GLU A 33 -2.39 9.22 -4.60
C GLU A 33 -2.26 8.28 -3.39
N ALA A 34 -1.54 7.19 -3.61
CA ALA A 34 -1.23 6.21 -2.58
C ALA A 34 0.23 5.76 -2.68
N LEU A 35 0.82 5.38 -1.55
CA LEU A 35 2.04 4.60 -1.52
C LEU A 35 1.69 3.12 -1.52
N LEU A 36 2.37 2.38 -2.38
CA LEU A 36 2.16 0.95 -2.59
C LEU A 36 3.39 0.19 -2.09
N ALA A 37 3.16 -0.89 -1.36
CA ALA A 37 4.19 -1.84 -0.93
C ALA A 37 4.02 -3.17 -1.66
N PHE A 38 5.07 -3.57 -2.37
CA PHE A 38 5.16 -4.84 -3.08
C PHE A 38 6.13 -5.77 -2.36
N VAL A 39 5.76 -7.05 -2.29
CA VAL A 39 6.64 -8.15 -1.87
C VAL A 39 6.80 -9.09 -3.07
N ASP A 40 8.03 -9.24 -3.54
CA ASP A 40 8.36 -10.03 -4.74
C ASP A 40 7.47 -9.67 -5.95
N GLY A 41 7.29 -8.37 -6.17
CA GLY A 41 6.50 -7.83 -7.28
C GLY A 41 4.99 -7.94 -7.13
N ARG A 42 4.47 -8.46 -6.00
CA ARG A 42 3.02 -8.53 -5.73
C ARG A 42 2.62 -7.47 -4.73
N LEU A 43 1.58 -6.70 -5.05
CA LEU A 43 1.03 -5.69 -4.15
C LEU A 43 0.48 -6.37 -2.89
N ALA A 44 1.00 -5.96 -1.73
CA ALA A 44 0.66 -6.54 -0.44
C ALA A 44 0.05 -5.52 0.54
N ALA A 45 0.36 -4.23 0.36
CA ALA A 45 -0.29 -3.15 1.11
C ALA A 45 -0.32 -1.86 0.30
N ALA A 46 -1.31 -1.02 0.57
CA ALA A 46 -1.47 0.30 -0.01
C ALA A 46 -1.89 1.28 1.08
N LYS A 47 -1.24 2.46 1.09
CA LYS A 47 -1.56 3.56 1.99
C LYS A 47 -1.98 4.78 1.18
N PRO A 48 -3.25 5.19 1.23
CA PRO A 48 -3.66 6.48 0.68
C PRO A 48 -2.89 7.62 1.35
N LEU A 49 -2.51 8.63 0.58
CA LEU A 49 -1.86 9.85 1.12
C LEU A 49 -2.88 10.89 1.59
N ALA A 50 -4.13 10.77 1.13
CA ALA A 50 -5.24 11.60 1.57
C ALA A 50 -5.42 11.55 3.10
N PRO A 51 -5.60 12.70 3.78
CA PRO A 51 -5.83 12.74 5.22
C PRO A 51 -7.05 11.90 5.64
N GLY A 52 -6.90 11.10 6.69
CA GLY A 52 -7.98 10.29 7.26
C GLY A 52 -8.37 9.05 6.46
N ALA A 53 -7.76 8.82 5.30
CA ALA A 53 -8.00 7.61 4.52
C ALA A 53 -7.24 6.41 5.12
N GLU A 54 -7.93 5.27 5.19
CA GLU A 54 -7.37 4.07 5.81
C GLU A 54 -6.51 3.27 4.83
N ALA A 55 -5.46 2.65 5.36
CA ALA A 55 -4.65 1.71 4.58
C ALA A 55 -5.45 0.44 4.26
N VAL A 56 -5.01 -0.23 3.19
CA VAL A 56 -5.54 -1.52 2.74
C VAL A 56 -4.38 -2.50 2.66
N ALA A 57 -4.54 -3.71 3.17
CA ALA A 57 -3.48 -4.72 3.18
C ALA A 57 -4.01 -6.12 2.90
N ASP A 58 -3.14 -7.01 2.40
CA ASP A 58 -3.51 -8.41 2.18
C ASP A 58 -3.70 -9.10 3.55
N PRO A 59 -4.92 -9.49 3.93
CA PRO A 59 -5.19 -10.06 5.26
C PRO A 59 -4.65 -11.48 5.41
N PHE A 60 -4.25 -12.12 4.30
CA PHE A 60 -3.66 -13.45 4.29
C PHE A 60 -2.13 -13.42 4.41
N ARG A 61 -1.54 -12.23 4.60
CA ARG A 61 -0.11 -12.01 4.77
C ARG A 61 0.18 -11.23 6.05
N ARG A 62 1.40 -11.36 6.57
CA ARG A 62 1.90 -10.54 7.69
C ARG A 62 2.32 -9.16 7.15
N THR A 63 1.38 -8.24 7.06
CA THR A 63 1.55 -6.92 6.43
C THR A 63 1.83 -5.79 7.42
N ARG A 64 1.83 -6.05 8.73
CA ARG A 64 2.02 -5.03 9.77
C ARG A 64 3.30 -4.20 9.57
N ASP A 65 4.41 -4.86 9.26
CA ASP A 65 5.68 -4.16 9.10
C ASP A 65 5.73 -3.40 7.75
N LEU A 66 5.01 -3.86 6.73
CA LEU A 66 4.82 -3.10 5.48
C LEU A 66 4.02 -1.82 5.71
N LEU A 67 2.96 -1.89 6.52
CA LEU A 67 2.18 -0.71 6.90
C LEU A 67 3.04 0.32 7.66
N ALA A 68 3.88 -0.14 8.59
CA ALA A 68 4.82 0.73 9.30
C ALA A 68 5.84 1.40 8.36
N LEU A 69 6.34 0.69 7.34
CA LEU A 69 7.22 1.27 6.33
C LEU A 69 6.50 2.29 5.43
N LEU A 70 5.25 2.02 5.06
CA LEU A 70 4.41 2.98 4.32
C LEU A 70 4.13 4.23 5.15
N ASP A 71 3.87 4.07 6.45
CA ASP A 71 3.69 5.18 7.37
C ASP A 71 4.94 6.05 7.47
N LEU A 72 6.11 5.43 7.61
CA LEU A 72 7.40 6.11 7.65
C LEU A 72 7.69 6.85 6.34
N ARG A 73 7.45 6.21 5.19
CA ARG A 73 7.69 6.85 3.90
C ARG A 73 6.74 8.05 3.69
N ALA A 74 5.48 7.92 4.05
CA ALA A 74 4.51 9.01 3.97
C ALA A 74 4.85 10.16 4.93
N SER A 75 5.45 9.90 6.10
CA SER A 75 5.88 10.97 7.01
C SER A 75 7.08 11.73 6.46
N GLN A 76 8.04 11.03 5.83
CA GLN A 76 9.17 11.64 5.15
C GLN A 76 8.74 12.58 4.02
N GLU A 77 7.69 12.24 3.26
CA GLU A 77 7.16 13.11 2.19
C GLU A 77 6.50 14.38 2.70
N ARG A 78 5.88 14.34 3.88
CA ARG A 78 5.27 15.52 4.49
C ARG A 78 6.29 16.46 5.14
N ALA A 79 7.45 15.92 5.50
CA ALA A 79 8.53 16.67 6.16
C ALA A 79 9.50 17.34 5.17
N ALA A 80 9.42 17.00 3.89
CA ALA A 80 10.19 17.58 2.80
C ALA A 80 9.48 18.81 2.20
#